data_AF-A0A1M3QXY6-F1
#
_entry.id   AF-A0A1M3QXY6-F1
#
_cell.length_a   1.000
_cell.length_b   1.000
_cell.length_c   1.000
_cell.angle_alpha   90.00
_cell.angle_beta   90.00
_cell.angle_gamma   90.00
#
_symmetry.space_group_name_H-M   'P 1'
#
loop_
_entity.id
_entity.type
_entity.pdbx_description
1 polymer ?
#
loop_
_entity_poly.entity_id
_entity_poly.type
_entity_poly.pdbx_seq_one_letter_code
_entity_poly.pdbx_strand_id
1 'polypeptide(L)'
;MREETISESIEDLLGDTGKYIEAKAELWKLKVADRTTEATASIATQLILVFIAIIALTLLNIAVALLIGKWLGELHHGFFIVAGFYILLGIIVYAFRKQIIQTPLYNVIINKILK
;
A
#
# COMPACT_ATOMS: atom_id res chain seq x y z
N MET A 1 35.91 4.68 53.69
CA MET A 1 36.69 3.79 52.80
C MET A 1 35.82 2.78 52.03
N ARG A 2 34.76 2.17 52.59
CA ARG A 2 33.90 1.23 51.82
C ARG A 2 32.81 1.90 50.96
N GLU A 3 32.33 3.09 51.32
CA GLU A 3 31.28 3.77 50.54
C GLU A 3 31.79 4.42 49.23
N GLU A 4 33.05 4.88 49.19
CA GLU A 4 33.67 5.41 47.96
C GLU A 4 33.73 4.36 46.84
N THR A 5 34.15 3.14 47.14
CA THR A 5 34.28 2.05 46.15
C THR A 5 32.94 1.64 45.52
N ILE A 6 31.85 1.69 46.29
CA ILE A 6 30.52 1.33 45.79
C ILE A 6 29.98 2.45 44.89
N SER A 7 30.19 3.72 45.27
CA SER A 7 29.81 4.86 44.42
C SER A 7 30.57 4.85 43.10
N GLU A 8 31.89 4.64 43.15
CA GLU A 8 32.77 4.62 41.97
C GLU A 8 32.40 3.47 41.01
N SER A 9 32.08 2.28 41.54
CA SER A 9 31.63 1.14 40.72
C SER A 9 30.27 1.39 40.06
N ILE A 10 29.35 2.06 40.75
CA ILE A 10 28.03 2.41 40.20
C ILE A 10 28.18 3.48 39.10
N GLU A 11 29.07 4.44 39.29
CA GLU A 11 29.34 5.52 38.35
C GLU A 11 29.99 5.00 37.05
N ASP A 12 30.90 4.04 37.15
CA ASP A 12 31.48 3.34 35.98
C ASP A 12 30.44 2.50 35.22
N LEU A 13 29.56 1.77 35.93
CA LEU A 13 28.49 0.99 35.30
C LEU A 13 27.44 1.90 34.61
N LEU A 14 27.11 3.03 35.22
CA LEU A 14 26.23 4.03 34.62
C LEU A 14 26.88 4.69 33.40
N GLY A 15 28.19 4.96 33.45
CA GLY A 15 28.98 5.48 32.32
C GLY A 15 29.01 4.52 31.13
N ASP A 16 29.27 3.23 31.36
CA ASP A 16 29.28 2.22 30.31
C ASP A 16 27.88 1.91 29.77
N THR A 17 26.86 1.93 30.63
CA THR A 17 25.45 1.80 30.21
C THR A 17 25.02 3.00 29.38
N GLY A 18 25.45 4.21 29.75
CA GLY A 18 25.21 5.44 29.00
C GLY A 18 25.75 5.35 27.57
N LYS A 19 27.02 4.91 27.42
CA LYS A 19 27.64 4.67 26.11
C LYS A 19 26.90 3.62 25.28
N TYR A 20 26.41 2.56 25.93
CA TYR A 20 25.61 1.52 25.27
C TYR A 20 24.23 2.03 24.81
N ILE A 21 23.57 2.87 25.61
CA ILE A 21 22.28 3.49 25.25
C ILE A 21 22.48 4.49 24.12
N GLU A 22 23.55 5.27 24.16
CA GLU A 22 23.90 6.23 23.11
C GLU A 22 24.19 5.51 21.78
N ALA A 23 24.98 4.43 21.80
CA ALA A 23 25.22 3.59 20.63
C ALA A 23 23.93 2.94 20.10
N LYS A 24 23.04 2.46 20.97
CA LYS A 24 21.73 1.92 20.53
C LYS A 24 20.81 3.00 19.95
N ALA A 25 20.84 4.21 20.49
CA ALA A 25 20.08 5.34 19.97
C ALA A 25 20.57 5.77 18.59
N GLU A 26 21.88 5.77 18.37
CA GLU A 26 22.49 6.06 17.08
C GLU A 26 22.14 4.99 16.04
N LEU A 27 22.22 3.71 16.42
CA LEU A 27 21.76 2.59 15.58
C LEU A 27 20.26 2.68 15.25
N TRP A 28 19.43 3.13 16.18
CA TRP A 28 17.99 3.33 15.95
C TRP A 28 17.72 4.47 14.96
N LYS A 29 18.42 5.60 15.11
CA LYS A 29 18.33 6.72 14.16
C LYS A 29 18.70 6.26 12.74
N LEU A 30 19.79 5.52 12.61
CA LEU A 30 20.24 5.01 11.31
C LEU A 30 19.22 4.03 10.71
N LYS A 31 18.72 3.08 11.51
CA LYS A 31 17.72 2.09 11.08
C LYS A 31 16.40 2.73 10.68
N VAL A 32 15.95 3.76 11.40
CA VAL A 32 14.75 4.53 11.08
C VAL A 32 14.94 5.30 9.78
N ALA A 33 16.09 5.95 9.58
CA ALA A 33 16.40 6.66 8.34
C ALA A 33 16.44 5.72 7.13
N ASP A 34 17.13 4.58 7.24
CA ASP A 34 17.21 3.57 6.18
C ASP A 34 15.82 3.01 5.84
N ARG A 35 15.04 2.61 6.86
CA ARG A 35 13.70 2.06 6.64
C ARG A 35 12.72 3.07 6.06
N THR A 36 12.83 4.33 6.47
CA THR A 36 12.01 5.41 5.91
C THR A 36 12.38 5.65 4.45
N THR A 37 13.67 5.61 4.12
CA THR A 37 14.17 5.80 2.75
C THR A 37 13.73 4.64 1.85
N GLU A 38 13.90 3.38 2.29
CA GLU A 38 13.44 2.20 1.55
C GLU A 38 11.91 2.18 1.36
N ALA A 39 11.14 2.49 2.40
CA ALA A 39 9.68 2.53 2.33
C ALA A 39 9.21 3.64 1.37
N THR A 40 9.81 4.83 1.44
CA THR A 40 9.48 5.95 0.55
C THR A 40 9.83 5.61 -0.90
N ALA A 41 11.00 5.02 -1.15
CA ALA A 41 11.40 4.58 -2.48
C ALA A 41 10.44 3.52 -3.02
N SER A 42 10.08 2.51 -2.21
CA SER A 42 9.14 1.45 -2.60
C SER A 42 7.75 2.01 -2.93
N ILE A 43 7.20 2.90 -2.10
CA ILE A 43 5.91 3.55 -2.36
C ILE A 43 5.97 4.39 -3.63
N ALA A 44 7.04 5.18 -3.82
CA ALA A 44 7.20 6.00 -5.02
C ALA A 44 7.27 5.14 -6.29
N THR A 45 8.07 4.07 -6.29
CA THR A 45 8.14 3.12 -7.40
C THR A 45 6.78 2.49 -7.69
N GLN A 46 6.06 2.06 -6.65
CA GLN A 46 4.75 1.43 -6.81
C GLN A 46 3.70 2.41 -7.32
N LEU A 47 3.72 3.67 -6.88
CA LEU A 47 2.86 4.72 -7.41
C LEU A 47 3.13 4.99 -8.90
N ILE A 48 4.40 5.06 -9.31
CA ILE A 48 4.77 5.26 -10.71
C ILE A 48 4.26 4.09 -11.57
N LEU A 49 4.44 2.85 -11.11
CA LEU A 49 3.95 1.67 -11.83
C LEU A 49 2.42 1.66 -11.96
N VAL A 50 1.70 1.96 -10.87
CA VAL A 50 0.23 2.07 -10.88
C VAL A 50 -0.22 3.19 -11.81
N PHE A 51 0.46 4.34 -11.79
CA PHE A 51 0.15 5.46 -12.67
C PHE A 51 0.30 5.09 -14.14
N ILE A 52 1.42 4.46 -14.52
CA ILE A 52 1.65 3.97 -15.88
C ILE A 52 0.58 2.95 -16.27
N ALA A 53 0.23 2.02 -15.37
CA ALA A 53 -0.81 1.03 -15.61
C ALA A 53 -2.17 1.69 -15.86
N ILE A 54 -2.56 2.70 -15.08
CA ILE A 54 -3.81 3.44 -15.27
C ILE A 54 -3.85 4.12 -16.64
N ILE A 55 -2.75 4.78 -17.05
CA ILE A 55 -2.66 5.41 -18.37
C ILE A 55 -2.80 4.36 -19.48
N ALA A 56 -2.06 3.26 -19.41
CA ALA A 56 -2.12 2.18 -20.38
C ALA A 56 -3.53 1.58 -20.49
N LEU A 57 -4.19 1.34 -19.35
CA LEU A 57 -5.55 0.80 -19.29
C LEU A 57 -6.59 1.77 -19.87
N THR A 58 -6.40 3.07 -19.64
CA THR A 58 -7.25 4.14 -20.19
C THR A 58 -7.12 4.19 -21.72
N LEU A 59 -5.89 4.17 -22.23
CA LEU A 59 -5.63 4.12 -23.67
C LEU A 59 -6.21 2.86 -24.30
N LEU A 60 -6.10 1.71 -23.63
CA LEU A 60 -6.68 0.46 -24.10
C LEU A 60 -8.22 0.54 -24.19
N ASN A 61 -8.89 1.12 -23.19
CA ASN A 61 -10.33 1.35 -23.22
C ASN A 61 -10.75 2.24 -24.40
N ILE A 62 -10.01 3.34 -24.62
CA ILE A 62 -10.25 4.23 -25.76
C ILE A 62 -10.03 3.47 -27.07
N ALA A 63 -8.96 2.68 -27.19
CA ALA A 63 -8.68 1.89 -28.39
C ALA A 63 -9.80 0.87 -28.70
N VAL A 64 -10.31 0.18 -27.67
CA VAL A 64 -11.44 -0.74 -27.81
C VAL A 64 -12.70 0.01 -28.25
N ALA A 65 -13.01 1.15 -27.64
CA ALA A 65 -14.14 1.98 -28.04
C ALA A 65 -14.02 2.46 -29.49
N LEU A 66 -12.84 2.91 -29.92
CA LEU A 66 -12.59 3.34 -31.30
C LEU A 66 -12.67 2.18 -32.30
N LEU A 67 -12.20 0.99 -31.94
CA LEU A 67 -12.28 -0.21 -32.80
C LEU A 67 -13.73 -0.62 -33.03
N ILE A 68 -14.53 -0.70 -31.96
CA ILE A 68 -15.96 -0.97 -32.02
C ILE A 68 -16.66 0.13 -32.82
N GLY A 69 -16.36 1.39 -32.54
CA GLY A 69 -16.91 2.54 -33.26
C GLY A 69 -16.62 2.52 -34.76
N LYS A 70 -15.40 2.11 -35.16
CA LYS A 70 -15.05 1.94 -36.58
C LYS A 70 -15.86 0.83 -37.25
N TRP A 71 -16.13 -0.27 -36.56
CA TRP A 71 -16.94 -1.37 -37.12
C TRP A 71 -18.41 -0.99 -37.27
N LEU A 72 -18.92 -0.14 -36.37
CA LEU A 72 -20.30 0.38 -36.43
C LEU A 72 -20.44 1.62 -37.33
N GLY A 73 -19.37 2.07 -37.98
CA GLY A 73 -19.36 3.21 -38.90
C GLY A 73 -19.27 4.59 -38.22
N GLU A 74 -19.57 4.68 -36.93
CA GLU A 74 -19.63 5.93 -36.16
C GLU A 74 -18.97 5.77 -34.78
N LEU A 75 -18.00 6.64 -34.46
CA LEU A 75 -17.21 6.55 -33.22
C LEU A 75 -18.07 6.61 -31.94
N HIS A 76 -19.18 7.36 -31.99
CA HIS A 76 -20.13 7.55 -30.90
C HIS A 76 -20.71 6.22 -30.38
N HIS A 77 -20.96 5.27 -31.29
CA HIS A 77 -21.55 3.97 -30.93
C HIS A 77 -20.57 3.11 -30.13
N GLY A 78 -19.27 3.21 -30.41
CA GLY A 78 -18.23 2.49 -29.68
C GLY A 78 -18.18 2.88 -28.20
N PHE A 79 -18.23 4.18 -27.90
CA PHE A 79 -18.31 4.66 -26.53
C PHE A 79 -19.63 4.28 -25.85
N PHE A 80 -20.75 4.31 -26.58
CA PHE A 80 -22.06 3.96 -26.02
C PHE A 80 -22.14 2.48 -25.61
N ILE A 81 -21.57 1.58 -26.41
CA ILE A 81 -21.51 0.14 -26.10
C ILE A 81 -20.62 -0.10 -24.88
N VAL A 82 -19.44 0.52 -24.84
CA VAL A 82 -18.52 0.37 -23.69
C VAL A 82 -19.16 0.94 -22.41
N ALA A 83 -19.83 2.10 -22.49
CA ALA A 83 -20.57 2.68 -21.37
C ALA A 83 -21.73 1.78 -20.91
N GLY A 84 -22.52 1.25 -21.84
CA GLY A 84 -23.60 0.30 -21.55
C GLY A 84 -23.09 -0.97 -20.89
N PHE A 85 -21.97 -1.51 -21.35
CA PHE A 85 -21.30 -2.64 -20.72
C PHE A 85 -20.91 -2.34 -19.27
N TYR A 86 -20.28 -1.20 -19.00
CA TYR A 86 -19.91 -0.80 -17.64
C TYR A 86 -21.12 -0.60 -16.72
N ILE A 87 -22.22 -0.02 -17.22
CA ILE A 87 -23.47 0.13 -16.47
C ILE A 87 -24.04 -1.24 -16.12
N LEU A 88 -24.09 -2.16 -17.09
CA LEU A 88 -24.63 -3.50 -16.91
C LEU A 88 -23.80 -4.29 -15.88
N LEU A 89 -22.47 -4.18 -15.95
CA LEU A 89 -21.55 -4.74 -14.98
C LEU A 89 -21.80 -4.16 -13.57
N GLY A 90 -22.01 -2.85 -13.48
CA GLY A 90 -22.38 -2.17 -12.22
C GLY A 90 -23.68 -2.69 -11.63
N ILE A 91 -24.71 -2.92 -12.45
CA ILE A 91 -25.99 -3.49 -12.02
C ILE A 91 -25.80 -4.93 -11.50
N ILE A 92 -25.03 -5.75 -12.21
CA ILE A 92 -24.71 -7.12 -11.77
C ILE A 92 -24.00 -7.07 -10.41
N VAL A 93 -22.95 -6.27 -10.27
CA VAL A 93 -22.21 -6.13 -8.99
C VAL A 93 -23.13 -5.64 -7.88
N TYR A 94 -24.02 -4.69 -8.17
CA TYR A 94 -24.99 -4.19 -7.19
C TYR A 94 -25.98 -5.28 -6.74
N ALA A 95 -26.48 -6.09 -7.69
CA ALA A 95 -27.38 -7.20 -7.39
C ALA A 95 -26.70 -8.29 -6.55
N PHE A 96 -25.47 -8.67 -6.91
CA PHE A 96 -24.69 -9.69 -6.21
C PHE A 96 -23.82 -9.13 -5.07
N ARG A 97 -24.01 -7.86 -4.66
CA ARG A 97 -23.17 -7.17 -3.67
C ARG A 97 -23.02 -7.94 -2.36
N LYS A 98 -24.09 -8.63 -1.94
CA LYS A 98 -24.07 -9.42 -0.70
C LYS A 98 -23.13 -10.62 -0.83
N GLN A 99 -23.19 -11.32 -1.95
CA GLN A 99 -22.40 -12.53 -2.16
C GLN A 99 -20.93 -12.22 -2.52
N ILE A 100 -20.71 -11.24 -3.40
CA ILE A 100 -19.38 -10.88 -3.91
C ILE A 100 -18.58 -10.05 -2.92
N ILE A 101 -19.22 -9.13 -2.18
CA ILE A 101 -18.50 -8.19 -1.30
C ILE A 101 -18.68 -8.57 0.18
N GLN A 102 -19.91 -8.78 0.65
CA GLN A 102 -20.14 -8.96 2.10
C GLN A 102 -19.58 -10.28 2.63
N THR A 103 -19.78 -11.40 1.92
CA THR A 103 -19.30 -12.73 2.35
C THR A 103 -17.78 -12.83 2.48
N PRO A 104 -16.97 -12.49 1.46
CA PRO A 104 -15.51 -12.59 1.59
C PRO A 104 -14.95 -11.55 2.57
N LEU A 105 -15.54 -10.34 2.64
CA LEU A 105 -15.10 -9.33 3.59
C LEU A 105 -15.33 -9.79 5.04
N TYR A 106 -16.49 -10.38 5.33
CA TYR A 106 -16.80 -10.94 6.66
C TYR A 106 -15.83 -12.07 7.02
N ASN A 107 -15.58 -13.00 6.10
CA ASN A 107 -14.64 -14.10 6.31
C ASN A 107 -13.20 -13.61 6.53
N VAL A 108 -12.73 -12.61 5.77
CA VAL A 108 -11.39 -12.04 5.93
C VAL A 108 -11.26 -11.33 7.28
N ILE A 109 -12.25 -10.52 7.67
CA ILE A 109 -12.23 -9.79 8.95
C ILE A 109 -12.23 -10.79 10.11
N ILE A 110 -13.08 -11.80 10.07
CA ILE A 110 -13.20 -12.79 11.15
C ILE A 110 -11.95 -13.63 11.29
N ASN A 111 -11.37 -14.10 10.19
CA ASN A 111 -10.12 -14.88 10.26
C ASN A 111 -8.92 -14.04 10.75
N LYS A 112 -8.98 -12.71 10.60
CA LYS A 112 -7.93 -11.81 11.10
C LYS A 112 -8.08 -11.47 12.59
N ILE A 113 -9.28 -11.60 13.15
CA ILE A 113 -9.58 -11.30 14.56
C ILE A 113 -9.55 -12.56 15.43
N LEU A 114 -10.00 -13.71 14.90
CA LEU A 114 -10.02 -14.99 15.63
C LEU A 114 -8.69 -15.77 15.60
N LYS A 115 -7.64 -15.20 14.99
CA LYS A 115 -6.29 -15.76 14.96
C LYS A 115 -5.32 -14.79 15.62
#